data_AF-A0A944BQD9-F1
#
_entry.id   AF-A0A944BQD9-F1
#
_cell.length_a   1.000
_cell.length_b   1.000
_cell.length_c   1.000
_cell.angle_alpha   90.00
_cell.angle_beta   90.00
_cell.angle_gamma   90.00
#
_symmetry.space_group_name_H-M   'P 1'
#
loop_
_entity.id
_entity.type
_entity.pdbx_description
1 polymer ?
#
loop_
_entity_poly.entity_id
_entity_poly.type
_entity_poly.pdbx_seq_one_letter_code
_entity_poly.pdbx_strand_id
1 'polypeptide(L)'
;MIIKRRVLACILLLVLVLMSACGPIMSTSRRSDAEEALAKAKAVNADVLAPYEYTMSQEYLRKADELWGYSEFGYSSEYAQKSIDMAKAAEEKAKQEPWYSPLEKQ
;
A
#
# COMPACT_ATOMS: atom_id res chain seq x y z
N MET A 1 -3.35 -34.83 34.83
CA MET A 1 -2.90 -33.41 34.90
C MET A 1 -1.87 -33.01 33.84
N ILE A 2 -0.96 -33.88 33.42
CA ILE A 2 0.13 -33.57 32.46
C ILE A 2 -0.40 -33.21 31.05
N ILE A 3 -1.46 -33.88 30.58
CA ILE A 3 -2.08 -33.64 29.26
C ILE A 3 -2.72 -32.25 29.19
N LYS A 4 -3.48 -31.84 30.21
CA LYS A 4 -4.08 -30.49 30.28
C LYS A 4 -3.01 -29.38 30.30
N ARG A 5 -1.87 -29.64 30.95
CA ARG A 5 -0.72 -28.73 31.03
C ARG A 5 0.00 -28.58 29.68
N ARG A 6 0.12 -29.67 28.90
CA ARG A 6 0.68 -29.64 27.54
C ARG A 6 -0.25 -28.97 26.53
N VAL A 7 -1.57 -29.23 26.61
CA VAL A 7 -2.57 -28.55 25.77
C VAL A 7 -2.59 -27.05 26.03
N LEU A 8 -2.55 -26.64 27.30
CA LEU A 8 -2.48 -25.21 27.67
C LEU A 8 -1.19 -24.55 27.15
N ALA A 9 -0.06 -25.26 27.22
CA ALA A 9 1.21 -24.78 26.68
C ALA A 9 1.18 -24.63 25.15
N CYS A 10 0.57 -25.59 24.42
CA CYS A 10 0.40 -25.48 22.97
C CYS A 10 -0.50 -24.30 22.57
N ILE A 11 -1.60 -24.08 23.31
CA ILE A 11 -2.50 -22.94 23.07
C ILE A 11 -1.76 -21.62 23.32
N LEU A 12 -1.00 -21.52 24.41
CA LEU A 12 -0.22 -20.32 24.72
C LEU A 12 0.84 -20.03 23.65
N LEU A 13 1.51 -21.07 23.15
CA LEU A 13 2.52 -20.94 22.09
C LEU A 13 1.90 -20.51 20.76
N LEU A 14 0.69 -21.00 20.43
CA LEU A 14 -0.07 -20.58 19.25
C LEU A 14 -0.46 -19.10 19.32
N VAL A 15 -0.90 -18.63 20.50
CA VAL A 15 -1.24 -17.22 20.73
C VAL A 15 -0.02 -16.32 20.58
N LEU A 16 1.16 -16.72 21.09
CA LEU A 16 2.39 -15.94 20.91
C LEU A 16 2.79 -15.82 19.43
N VAL A 17 2.62 -16.88 18.63
CA VAL A 17 2.91 -16.83 17.19
C VAL A 17 1.97 -15.85 16.48
N LEU A 18 0.68 -15.85 16.82
CA LEU A 18 -0.31 -14.94 16.23
C LEU A 18 -0.02 -13.46 16.54
N MET A 19 0.57 -13.16 17.70
CA MET A 19 0.90 -11.77 18.07
C MET A 19 2.12 -11.20 17.33
N SER A 20 2.97 -12.04 16.71
CA SER A 20 4.11 -11.57 15.91
C SER A 20 3.73 -10.98 14.55
N ALA A 21 2.45 -11.09 14.15
CA ALA A 21 1.99 -10.74 12.82
C ALA A 21 1.57 -9.26 12.64
N CYS A 22 1.65 -8.43 13.67
CA CYS A 22 1.18 -7.03 13.63
C CYS A 22 1.87 -6.15 12.58
N GLY A 23 3.12 -6.43 12.19
CA GLY A 23 3.83 -5.68 11.14
C GLY A 23 3.55 -6.21 9.72
N PRO A 24 3.80 -7.51 9.45
CA PRO A 24 3.68 -8.07 8.11
C PRO A 24 2.27 -7.99 7.53
N ILE A 25 1.23 -8.25 8.35
CA ILE A 25 -0.17 -8.25 7.90
C ILE A 25 -0.58 -6.83 7.51
N MET A 26 -0.30 -5.85 8.39
CA MET A 26 -0.67 -4.45 8.14
C MET A 26 0.05 -3.87 6.92
N SER A 27 1.33 -4.19 6.75
CA SER A 27 2.11 -3.77 5.59
C SER A 27 1.55 -4.38 4.30
N THR A 28 1.23 -5.67 4.31
CA THR A 28 0.63 -6.36 3.16
C THR A 28 -0.75 -5.80 2.81
N SER A 29 -1.61 -5.54 3.81
CA SER A 29 -2.94 -5.00 3.56
C SER A 29 -2.87 -3.61 2.94
N ARG A 30 -2.01 -2.72 3.47
CA ARG A 30 -1.86 -1.37 2.92
C ARG A 30 -1.30 -1.35 1.51
N ARG A 31 -0.44 -2.29 1.14
CA ARG A 31 0.03 -2.43 -0.24
C ARG A 31 -1.13 -2.79 -1.18
N SER A 32 -1.99 -3.73 -0.77
CA SER A 32 -3.19 -4.07 -1.52
C SER A 32 -4.12 -2.86 -1.68
N ASP A 33 -4.31 -2.06 -0.63
CA ASP A 33 -5.11 -0.83 -0.69
C ASP A 33 -4.49 0.20 -1.66
N ALA A 34 -3.16 0.30 -1.71
CA ALA A 34 -2.43 1.16 -2.62
C ALA A 34 -2.58 0.75 -4.09
N GLU A 35 -2.52 -0.55 -4.38
CA GLU A 35 -2.79 -1.11 -5.71
C GLU A 35 -4.23 -0.79 -6.17
N GLU A 36 -5.21 -0.97 -5.29
CA GLU A 36 -6.61 -0.63 -5.57
C GLU A 36 -6.78 0.86 -5.84
N ALA A 37 -6.16 1.73 -5.04
CA ALA A 37 -6.20 3.18 -5.24
C ALA A 37 -5.59 3.59 -6.59
N LEU A 38 -4.45 3.01 -6.97
CA LEU A 38 -3.82 3.24 -8.28
C LEU A 38 -4.73 2.78 -9.43
N ALA A 39 -5.39 1.63 -9.28
CA ALA A 39 -6.33 1.14 -10.28
C ALA A 39 -7.53 2.09 -10.45
N LYS A 40 -8.06 2.64 -9.35
CA LYS A 40 -9.13 3.66 -9.38
C LYS A 40 -8.69 4.95 -10.07
N ALA A 41 -7.49 5.45 -9.75
CA ALA A 41 -6.92 6.61 -10.41
C ALA A 41 -6.73 6.36 -11.92
N LYS A 42 -6.23 5.18 -12.30
CA LYS A 42 -6.07 4.79 -13.70
C LYS A 42 -7.40 4.72 -14.45
N ALA A 43 -8.47 4.25 -13.79
CA ALA A 43 -9.80 4.15 -14.39
C ALA A 43 -10.38 5.51 -14.85
N VAL A 44 -9.88 6.62 -14.29
CA VAL A 44 -10.24 8.00 -14.70
C VAL A 44 -9.16 8.66 -15.55
N ASN A 45 -8.25 7.89 -16.14
CA ASN A 45 -7.10 8.37 -16.94
C ASN A 45 -6.18 9.34 -16.19
N ALA A 46 -6.02 9.16 -14.87
CA ALA A 46 -5.13 10.02 -14.08
C ALA A 46 -3.66 9.97 -14.53
N ASP A 47 -3.23 8.93 -15.25
CA ASP A 47 -1.89 8.87 -15.85
C ASP A 47 -1.66 9.94 -16.93
N VAL A 48 -2.72 10.41 -17.59
CA VAL A 48 -2.67 11.49 -18.58
C VAL A 48 -3.09 12.82 -17.97
N LEU A 49 -4.16 12.80 -17.15
CA LEU A 49 -4.80 14.00 -16.62
C LEU A 49 -4.18 14.46 -15.28
N ALA A 50 -3.39 13.64 -14.60
CA ALA A 50 -2.69 13.99 -13.37
C ALA A 50 -1.35 13.22 -13.29
N PRO A 51 -0.47 13.36 -14.31
CA PRO A 51 0.68 12.48 -14.49
C PRO A 51 1.67 12.56 -13.33
N TYR A 52 1.81 13.72 -12.70
CA TYR A 52 2.71 13.90 -11.56
C TYR A 52 2.25 13.06 -10.37
N GLU A 53 1.01 13.24 -9.92
CA GLU A 53 0.45 12.53 -8.78
C GLU A 53 0.37 11.02 -9.05
N TYR A 54 -0.04 10.63 -10.26
CA TYR A 54 -0.12 9.23 -10.67
C TYR A 54 1.26 8.55 -10.66
N THR A 55 2.27 9.17 -11.28
CA THR A 55 3.64 8.62 -11.33
C THR A 55 4.25 8.54 -9.94
N MET A 56 4.08 9.58 -9.11
CA MET A 56 4.57 9.56 -7.73
C MET A 56 3.91 8.45 -6.90
N SER A 57 2.63 8.19 -7.11
CA SER A 57 1.94 7.05 -6.48
C SER A 57 2.59 5.73 -6.87
N GLN A 58 2.86 5.52 -8.18
CA GLN A 58 3.54 4.31 -8.66
C GLN A 58 4.93 4.13 -8.02
N GLU A 59 5.72 5.19 -7.93
CA GLU A 59 7.06 5.14 -7.33
C GLU A 59 7.01 4.85 -5.83
N TYR A 60 6.01 5.37 -5.11
CA TYR A 60 5.81 5.04 -3.71
C TYR A 60 5.38 3.59 -3.49
N LEU A 61 4.49 3.05 -4.32
CA LEU A 61 4.15 1.63 -4.27
C LEU A 61 5.38 0.75 -4.57
N ARG A 62 6.14 1.08 -5.62
CA ARG A 62 7.39 0.38 -5.95
C ARG A 62 8.38 0.39 -4.78
N LYS A 63 8.50 1.51 -4.06
CA LYS A 63 9.36 1.59 -2.86
C LYS A 63 8.79 0.78 -1.70
N ALA A 64 7.48 0.78 -1.50
CA ALA A 64 6.82 -0.06 -0.49
C ALA A 64 7.08 -1.55 -0.74
N ASP A 65 7.07 -1.95 -2.01
CA ASP A 65 7.34 -3.33 -2.45
C ASP A 65 8.77 -3.77 -2.15
N GLU A 66 9.73 -2.90 -2.45
CA GLU A 66 11.16 -3.11 -2.14
C GLU A 66 11.36 -3.33 -0.63
N LEU A 67 10.80 -2.44 0.20
CA LEU A 67 10.95 -2.49 1.66
C LEU A 67 10.25 -3.70 2.28
N TRP A 68 9.09 -4.10 1.74
CA TRP A 68 8.42 -5.33 2.16
C TRP A 68 9.30 -6.55 1.88
N GLY A 69 9.99 -6.59 0.73
CA GLY A 69 10.95 -7.63 0.39
C GLY A 69 12.12 -7.71 1.38
N TYR A 70 12.53 -6.58 1.96
CA TYR A 70 13.54 -6.51 3.02
C TYR A 70 13.00 -6.75 4.43
N SER A 71 11.71 -7.10 4.58
CA SER A 71 11.04 -7.23 5.88
C SER A 71 11.00 -5.93 6.70
N GLU A 72 11.22 -4.79 6.06
CA GLU A 72 11.09 -3.45 6.64
C GLU A 72 9.62 -3.01 6.65
N PHE A 73 8.78 -3.77 7.35
CA PHE A 73 7.31 -3.65 7.27
C PHE A 73 6.77 -2.29 7.72
N GLY A 74 7.42 -1.64 8.69
CA GLY A 74 7.06 -0.30 9.14
C GLY A 74 7.18 0.72 8.01
N TYR A 75 8.37 0.82 7.41
CA TYR A 75 8.61 1.71 6.29
C TYR A 75 7.79 1.35 5.05
N SER A 76 7.63 0.05 4.77
CA SER A 76 6.76 -0.40 3.68
C SER A 76 5.32 0.11 3.85
N SER A 77 4.77 0.01 5.07
CA SER A 77 3.43 0.51 5.40
C SER A 77 3.31 2.03 5.24
N GLU A 78 4.35 2.79 5.59
CA GLU A 78 4.40 4.25 5.40
C GLU A 78 4.42 4.65 3.92
N TYR A 79 5.25 3.98 3.11
CA TYR A 79 5.32 4.23 1.66
C TYR A 79 4.04 3.80 0.95
N ALA A 80 3.42 2.69 1.36
CA ALA A 80 2.11 2.29 0.86
C ALA A 80 1.03 3.35 1.16
N GLN A 81 1.06 3.95 2.36
CA GLN A 81 0.15 5.05 2.69
C GLN A 81 0.38 6.28 1.79
N LYS A 82 1.64 6.68 1.57
CA LYS A 82 1.97 7.78 0.65
C LYS A 82 1.49 7.48 -0.78
N SER A 83 1.58 6.23 -1.21
CA SER A 83 1.03 5.78 -2.50
C SER A 83 -0.47 5.98 -2.58
N ILE A 84 -1.22 5.59 -1.53
CA ILE A 84 -2.68 5.77 -1.45
C ILE A 84 -3.04 7.25 -1.53
N ASP A 85 -2.34 8.09 -0.77
CA ASP A 85 -2.63 9.52 -0.72
C ASP A 85 -2.39 10.19 -2.09
N MET A 86 -1.29 9.84 -2.77
CA MET A 86 -1.02 10.34 -4.13
C MET A 86 -1.99 9.77 -5.17
N ALA A 87 -2.40 8.51 -5.07
CA ALA A 87 -3.39 7.93 -5.97
C ALA A 87 -4.75 8.65 -5.86
N LYS A 88 -5.19 8.94 -4.64
CA LYS A 88 -6.42 9.72 -4.39
C LYS A 88 -6.30 11.14 -4.94
N ALA A 89 -5.17 11.80 -4.73
CA ALA A 89 -4.92 13.12 -5.30
C ALA A 89 -4.94 13.10 -6.83
N ALA A 90 -4.35 12.06 -7.45
CA ALA A 90 -4.38 11.87 -8.90
C ALA A 90 -5.81 11.65 -9.42
N GLU A 91 -6.59 10.79 -8.74
CA GLU A 91 -7.99 10.54 -9.06
C GLU A 91 -8.85 11.81 -8.96
N GLU A 92 -8.67 12.59 -7.89
CA GLU A 92 -9.39 13.85 -7.67
C GLU A 92 -9.06 14.89 -8.74
N LYS A 93 -7.77 15.11 -9.00
CA LYS A 93 -7.30 16.07 -9.97
C LYS A 93 -7.74 15.72 -11.39
N ALA A 94 -7.67 14.44 -11.75
CA ALA A 94 -8.16 13.95 -13.04
C ALA A 94 -9.66 14.21 -13.25
N LYS A 95 -10.47 14.26 -12.17
CA LYS A 95 -11.90 14.55 -12.23
C LYS A 95 -12.23 16.05 -12.22
N GLN A 96 -11.45 16.85 -11.50
CA GLN A 96 -11.76 18.28 -11.25
C GLN A 96 -11.01 19.24 -12.18
N GLU A 97 -9.68 19.07 -12.28
CA GLU A 97 -8.78 19.96 -13.01
C GLU A 97 -7.79 19.13 -13.84
N PRO A 98 -8.26 18.52 -14.95
CA PRO A 98 -7.41 17.69 -15.78
C PRO A 98 -6.22 18.48 -16.33
N TRP A 99 -5.02 17.94 -16.15
CA TRP A 99 -3.78 18.53 -16.65
C TRP A 99 -3.81 18.64 -18.19
N TYR A 100 -3.47 19.83 -18.70
CA TYR A 100 -3.31 20.09 -20.12
C TYR A 100 -1.81 20.24 -20.43
N SER A 101 -1.25 19.32 -21.23
CA SER A 101 0.15 19.37 -21.63
C SER A 101 0.45 20.56 -22.54
N PRO A 102 1.35 21.48 -22.15
CA PRO A 102 1.86 22.48 -23.09
C PRO A 102 2.71 21.87 -24.22
N LEU A 103 3.15 20.61 -24.08
CA LEU A 103 4.01 19.90 -25.03
C LEU A 103 3.24 19.19 -26.15
N GLU A 104 1.91 19.15 -26.10
CA GLU A 104 1.07 18.48 -27.11
C GLU A 104 0.98 19.26 -28.44
N LYS A 105 1.47 20.51 -28.48
CA LYS A 105 1.45 21.39 -29.66
C LYS A 105 2.81 21.55 -30.35
N GLN A 106 3.80 20.72 -30.03
CA GLN A 106 5.12 20.73 -30.67
C GLN A 106 5.28 19.54 -31.61
#